data_AF-A0A1Q9EPT5-F1
#
_entry.id   AF-A0A1Q9EPT5-F1
#
_cell.length_a   1.000
_cell.length_b   1.000
_cell.length_c   1.000
_cell.angle_alpha   90.00
_cell.angle_beta   90.00
_cell.angle_gamma   90.00
#
_symmetry.space_group_name_H-M   'P 1'
#
loop_
_entity.id
_entity.type
_entity.pdbx_description
1 polymer ?
#
loop_
_entity_poly.entity_id
_entity_poly.type
_entity_poly.pdbx_seq_one_letter_code
_entity_poly.pdbx_strand_id
1 'polypeptide(L)'
;MPSDERTGQLVFDREIPEDDERLEARQRAKLAAAKLIGSLSVEETHKIRVDKGLYGSALLMPQLARSAGYPKNLVILCIRCYTFLVVNYICQGLILYMIAKEELVWDAFAGQMFLCDFGRSAGDCVDDPTGPNCVGPGGTTYAPARIYSWSVWSTRIYVRDALKAVFPEKAAEIQELVDPGEYGIESYSCRWLCCALFTATLLGDLVGSISILRMLWDIPNKAESWLDYEVPDWAEKEHAKSIRGWSEMDLCKLKVAGMPLAWKPLETSTIDDLVVNSVALAFILQIDELLCSELMPETNRAIVDMLEDYELQGYEEANTVEQMKDSELLEEYEEKLKRDWSWMELANFIPFKLLLVTAFTVLFVELYYWRNCVRGPDGGMVSKNMHYPQSTRFSFLTAFFNGFFPLKIEDEPFWVMPDQPPE
;
A
#
# COMPACT_ATOMS: atom_id res chain seq x y z
N MET A 1 83.02 22.14 16.21
CA MET A 1 82.80 22.41 14.77
C MET A 1 83.47 21.27 14.01
N PRO A 2 82.86 20.62 12.98
CA PRO A 2 81.61 20.86 12.23
C PRO A 2 80.52 19.79 12.58
N SER A 3 79.20 20.04 12.59
CA SER A 3 78.22 20.15 11.48
C SER A 3 78.25 19.00 10.47
N ASP A 4 77.39 17.99 10.65
CA ASP A 4 77.02 17.08 9.56
C ASP A 4 75.50 16.87 9.59
N GLU A 5 74.81 17.61 8.70
CA GLU A 5 73.43 17.42 8.33
C GLU A 5 73.28 16.06 7.65
N ARG A 6 72.47 15.16 8.22
CA ARG A 6 71.85 14.08 7.44
C ARG A 6 70.35 14.12 7.66
N THR A 7 69.72 14.94 6.83
CA THR A 7 68.35 14.83 6.38
C THR A 7 68.07 13.39 5.95
N GLY A 8 67.52 12.60 6.88
CA GLY A 8 66.88 11.32 6.59
C GLY A 8 65.57 11.57 5.88
N GLN A 9 65.66 11.80 4.57
CA GLN A 9 64.52 11.82 3.66
C GLN A 9 63.92 10.41 3.69
N LEU A 10 62.79 10.24 4.39
CA LEU A 10 61.94 9.06 4.30
C LEU A 10 61.38 9.02 2.87
N VAL A 11 62.15 8.42 1.96
CA VAL A 11 61.68 8.00 0.64
C VAL A 11 60.77 6.80 0.86
N PHE A 12 59.49 7.06 1.06
CA PHE A 12 58.43 6.06 1.12
C PHE A 12 57.37 6.27 0.02
N ASP A 13 57.79 6.76 -1.15
CA ASP A 13 57.02 6.68 -2.39
C ASP A 13 57.64 5.60 -3.27
N ARG A 14 57.55 4.35 -2.82
CA ARG A 14 57.69 3.22 -3.74
C ARG A 14 56.31 3.11 -4.39
N GLU A 15 56.15 3.75 -5.55
CA GLU A 15 55.07 3.44 -6.48
C GLU A 15 55.10 1.92 -6.69
N ILE A 16 54.26 1.21 -5.96
CA ILE A 16 53.99 -0.20 -6.23
C ILE A 16 53.36 -0.15 -7.61
N PRO A 17 53.96 -0.78 -8.65
CA PRO A 17 53.31 -0.90 -9.94
C PRO A 17 51.92 -1.43 -9.65
N GLU A 18 50.87 -0.66 -9.94
CA GLU A 18 49.54 -1.24 -9.97
C GLU A 18 49.63 -2.33 -11.04
N ASP A 19 49.71 -3.60 -10.60
CA ASP A 19 49.73 -4.74 -11.50
C ASP A 19 48.65 -4.52 -12.55
N ASP A 20 49.00 -4.59 -13.85
CA ASP A 20 48.08 -4.36 -14.96
C ASP A 20 46.77 -5.17 -14.79
N GLU A 21 46.87 -6.34 -14.14
CA GLU A 21 45.76 -7.19 -13.73
C GLU A 21 44.73 -6.50 -12.81
N ARG A 22 45.17 -5.68 -11.86
CA ARG A 22 44.29 -4.90 -10.97
C ARG A 22 43.56 -3.80 -11.71
N LEU A 23 44.23 -3.17 -12.68
CA LEU A 23 43.61 -2.12 -13.50
C LEU A 23 42.53 -2.72 -14.40
N GLU A 24 42.83 -3.84 -15.07
CA GLU A 24 41.85 -4.58 -15.85
C GLU A 24 40.65 -5.04 -15.00
N ALA A 25 40.91 -5.57 -13.81
CA ALA A 25 39.85 -5.99 -12.89
C ALA A 25 38.93 -4.83 -12.50
N ARG A 26 39.49 -3.65 -12.22
CA ARG A 26 38.71 -2.43 -11.92
C ARG A 26 37.88 -1.98 -13.12
N GLN A 27 38.42 -2.03 -14.34
CA GLN A 27 37.68 -1.68 -15.55
C GLN A 27 36.51 -2.64 -15.82
N ARG A 28 36.74 -3.95 -15.67
CA ARG A 28 35.66 -4.95 -15.79
C ARG A 28 34.57 -4.74 -14.74
N ALA A 29 34.94 -4.40 -13.51
CA ALA A 29 33.98 -4.10 -12.45
C ALA A 29 33.14 -2.84 -12.74
N LYS A 30 33.78 -1.77 -13.23
CA LYS A 30 33.09 -0.55 -13.68
C LYS A 30 32.11 -0.82 -14.81
N LEU A 31 32.55 -1.57 -15.83
CA LEU A 31 31.69 -1.95 -16.96
C LEU A 31 30.49 -2.77 -16.51
N ALA A 32 30.70 -3.74 -15.61
CA ALA A 32 29.62 -4.53 -15.04
C ALA A 32 28.62 -3.67 -14.26
N ALA A 33 29.10 -2.71 -13.46
CA ALA A 33 28.25 -1.78 -12.74
C ALA A 33 27.46 -0.85 -13.69
N ALA A 34 28.09 -0.34 -14.74
CA ALA A 34 27.45 0.49 -15.75
C ALA A 34 26.32 -0.28 -16.47
N LYS A 35 26.59 -1.52 -16.90
CA LYS A 35 25.58 -2.40 -17.50
C LYS A 35 24.43 -2.66 -16.53
N LEU A 36 24.74 -3.01 -15.28
CA LEU A 36 23.72 -3.28 -14.26
C LEU A 36 22.83 -2.07 -13.99
N ILE A 37 23.42 -0.89 -13.76
CA ILE A 37 22.67 0.35 -13.49
C ILE A 37 21.84 0.75 -14.70
N GLY A 38 22.39 0.63 -15.92
CA GLY A 38 21.68 0.88 -17.17
C GLY A 38 20.46 -0.05 -17.31
N SER A 39 20.66 -1.35 -17.14
CA SER A 39 19.57 -2.34 -17.22
C SER A 39 18.51 -2.13 -16.15
N LEU A 40 18.89 -1.85 -14.89
CA LEU A 40 17.95 -1.59 -13.80
C LEU A 40 17.16 -0.30 -14.02
N SER A 41 17.80 0.77 -14.48
CA SER A 41 17.12 2.03 -14.80
C SER A 41 16.11 1.84 -15.93
N VAL A 42 16.44 1.03 -16.93
CA VAL A 42 15.53 0.70 -18.04
C VAL A 42 14.36 -0.14 -17.55
N GLU A 43 14.62 -1.15 -16.72
CA GLU A 43 13.57 -2.00 -16.16
C GLU A 43 12.60 -1.22 -15.27
N GLU A 44 13.09 -0.28 -14.45
CA GLU A 44 12.25 0.49 -13.52
C GLU A 44 11.38 1.55 -14.23
N THR A 45 11.87 2.15 -15.31
CA THR A 45 11.20 3.32 -15.93
C THR A 45 10.46 3.01 -17.22
N HIS A 46 10.76 1.91 -17.90
CA HIS A 46 10.28 1.69 -19.28
C HIS A 46 9.46 0.43 -19.49
N LYS A 47 9.57 -0.55 -18.59
CA LYS A 47 8.84 -1.81 -18.70
C LYS A 47 7.57 -1.72 -17.89
N ILE A 48 6.43 -1.64 -18.57
CA ILE A 48 5.15 -1.75 -17.89
C ILE A 48 4.71 -3.21 -17.92
N ARG A 49 4.67 -3.80 -16.73
CA ARG A 49 4.16 -5.14 -16.49
C ARG A 49 2.65 -5.09 -16.36
N VAL A 50 1.97 -5.90 -17.17
CA VAL A 50 0.60 -6.29 -16.85
C VAL A 50 0.68 -7.25 -15.68
N ASP A 51 -0.13 -6.99 -14.66
CA ASP A 51 -0.16 -7.81 -13.46
C ASP A 51 -0.52 -9.28 -13.80
N LYS A 52 0.04 -10.22 -13.04
CA LYS A 52 -0.21 -11.66 -13.26
C LYS A 52 -1.49 -12.16 -12.58
N GLY A 53 -2.17 -11.29 -11.84
CA GLY A 53 -3.40 -11.61 -11.14
C GLY A 53 -4.63 -11.77 -12.04
N LEU A 54 -5.77 -11.87 -11.38
CA LEU A 54 -7.09 -11.96 -12.02
C LEU A 54 -7.37 -10.75 -12.93
N TYR A 55 -6.94 -9.59 -12.47
CA TYR A 55 -7.05 -8.30 -13.15
C TYR A 55 -6.31 -8.26 -14.48
N GLY A 56 -5.00 -8.57 -14.49
CA GLY A 56 -4.24 -8.60 -15.72
C GLY A 56 -4.70 -9.71 -16.67
N SER A 57 -5.24 -10.81 -16.15
CA SER A 57 -5.92 -11.84 -16.97
C SER A 57 -7.20 -11.32 -17.63
N ALA A 58 -8.02 -10.56 -16.89
CA ALA A 58 -9.24 -9.95 -17.40
C ALA A 58 -8.95 -8.88 -18.46
N LEU A 59 -7.81 -8.18 -18.34
CA LEU A 59 -7.26 -7.27 -19.35
C LEU A 59 -6.74 -8.04 -20.57
N LEU A 60 -5.92 -9.07 -20.37
CA LEU A 60 -5.19 -9.76 -21.44
C LEU A 60 -6.11 -10.60 -22.35
N MET A 61 -6.99 -11.42 -21.78
CA MET A 61 -7.76 -12.42 -22.54
C MET A 61 -8.66 -11.83 -23.64
N PRO A 62 -9.39 -10.72 -23.43
CA PRO A 62 -10.14 -10.04 -24.49
C PRO A 62 -9.24 -9.55 -25.63
N GLN A 63 -8.05 -9.06 -25.33
CA GLN A 63 -7.11 -8.54 -26.34
C GLN A 63 -6.51 -9.69 -27.16
N LEU A 64 -6.20 -10.82 -26.53
CA LEU A 64 -5.77 -12.03 -27.22
C LEU A 64 -6.88 -12.62 -28.09
N ALA A 65 -8.11 -12.69 -27.56
CA ALA A 65 -9.27 -13.15 -28.31
C ALA A 65 -9.47 -12.26 -29.55
N ARG A 66 -9.40 -10.94 -29.41
CA ARG A 66 -9.47 -10.01 -30.55
C ARG A 66 -8.36 -10.26 -31.57
N SER A 67 -7.12 -10.32 -31.11
CA SER A 67 -5.93 -10.47 -31.95
C SER A 67 -5.97 -11.76 -32.79
N ALA A 68 -6.54 -12.82 -32.22
CA ALA A 68 -6.71 -14.11 -32.89
C ALA A 68 -8.02 -14.25 -33.72
N GLY A 69 -8.84 -13.20 -33.83
CA GLY A 69 -10.11 -13.26 -34.57
C GLY A 69 -11.26 -13.96 -33.84
N TYR A 70 -11.28 -13.88 -32.50
CA TYR A 70 -12.28 -14.42 -31.58
C TYR A 70 -12.52 -15.95 -31.70
N PRO A 71 -11.46 -16.78 -31.61
CA PRO A 71 -11.64 -18.22 -31.59
C PRO A 71 -12.44 -18.62 -30.35
N LYS A 72 -13.35 -19.58 -30.51
CA LYS A 72 -14.30 -20.00 -29.45
C LYS A 72 -13.63 -20.28 -28.10
N ASN A 73 -12.45 -20.90 -28.12
CA ASN A 73 -11.71 -21.22 -26.91
C ASN A 73 -11.26 -19.96 -26.15
N LEU A 74 -10.67 -18.97 -26.83
CA LEU A 74 -10.25 -17.72 -26.18
C LEU A 74 -11.46 -16.89 -25.71
N VAL A 75 -12.57 -16.91 -26.44
CA VAL A 75 -13.82 -16.26 -26.00
C VAL A 75 -14.34 -16.91 -24.71
N ILE A 76 -14.31 -18.24 -24.59
CA ILE A 76 -14.67 -18.94 -23.36
C ILE A 76 -13.74 -18.54 -22.20
N LEU A 77 -12.43 -18.43 -22.45
CA LEU A 77 -11.48 -17.98 -21.42
C LEU A 77 -11.74 -16.54 -20.98
N CYS A 78 -12.03 -15.65 -21.93
CA CYS A 78 -12.41 -14.27 -21.66
C CYS A 78 -13.68 -14.16 -20.79
N ILE A 79 -14.74 -14.91 -21.13
CA ILE A 79 -15.98 -14.95 -20.32
C ILE A 79 -15.69 -15.46 -18.90
N ARG A 80 -14.83 -16.47 -18.76
CA ARG A 80 -14.43 -16.99 -17.44
C ARG A 80 -13.68 -15.94 -16.62
N CYS A 81 -12.69 -15.26 -17.20
CA CYS A 81 -11.96 -14.18 -16.53
C CYS A 81 -12.90 -13.07 -16.06
N TYR A 82 -13.84 -12.60 -16.89
CA TYR A 82 -14.83 -11.61 -16.46
C TYR A 82 -15.81 -12.13 -15.41
N THR A 83 -16.19 -13.40 -15.47
CA THR A 83 -17.04 -14.02 -14.43
C THR A 83 -16.31 -14.01 -13.08
N PHE A 84 -15.03 -14.39 -13.06
CA PHE A 84 -14.21 -14.34 -11.86
C PHE A 84 -14.00 -12.90 -11.37
N LEU A 85 -13.78 -11.95 -12.28
CA LEU A 85 -13.67 -10.53 -11.93
C LEU A 85 -14.95 -10.01 -11.25
N VAL A 86 -16.12 -10.34 -11.79
CA VAL A 86 -17.42 -9.97 -11.18
C VAL A 86 -17.59 -10.62 -9.80
N VAL A 87 -17.22 -11.90 -9.66
CA VAL A 87 -17.25 -12.58 -8.35
C VAL A 87 -16.31 -11.90 -7.37
N ASN A 88 -15.11 -11.53 -7.80
CA ASN A 88 -14.14 -10.82 -6.99
C ASN A 88 -14.69 -9.48 -6.49
N TYR A 89 -15.24 -8.65 -7.38
CA TYR A 89 -15.87 -7.37 -7.00
C TYR A 89 -17.03 -7.55 -6.03
N ILE A 90 -17.85 -8.59 -6.20
CA ILE A 90 -18.93 -8.89 -5.26
C ILE A 90 -18.34 -9.26 -3.89
N CYS A 91 -17.33 -10.13 -3.85
CA CYS A 91 -16.68 -10.54 -2.60
C CYS A 91 -16.03 -9.36 -1.90
N GLN A 92 -15.20 -8.59 -2.61
CA GLN A 92 -14.52 -7.41 -2.09
C GLN A 92 -15.54 -6.36 -1.62
N GLY A 93 -16.54 -6.04 -2.44
CA GLY A 93 -17.60 -5.11 -2.10
C GLY A 93 -18.43 -5.54 -0.87
N LEU A 94 -18.70 -6.85 -0.71
CA LEU A 94 -19.36 -7.38 0.48
C LEU A 94 -18.49 -7.26 1.73
N ILE A 95 -17.18 -7.54 1.63
CA ILE A 95 -16.27 -7.42 2.77
C ILE A 95 -16.13 -5.94 3.16
N LEU A 96 -15.93 -5.04 2.21
CA LEU A 96 -15.87 -3.59 2.45
C LEU A 96 -17.16 -3.08 3.08
N TYR A 97 -18.32 -3.54 2.60
CA TYR A 97 -19.61 -3.23 3.21
C TYR A 97 -19.70 -3.73 4.66
N MET A 98 -19.20 -4.93 4.96
CA MET A 98 -19.19 -5.48 6.32
C MET A 98 -18.26 -4.69 7.24
N ILE A 99 -17.09 -4.28 6.76
CA ILE A 99 -16.15 -3.42 7.52
C ILE A 99 -16.79 -2.07 7.83
N ALA A 100 -17.36 -1.40 6.82
CA ALA A 100 -18.03 -0.12 7.01
C ALA A 100 -19.23 -0.24 7.97
N LYS A 101 -19.95 -1.36 7.92
CA LYS A 101 -21.05 -1.65 8.85
C LYS A 101 -20.54 -1.87 10.27
N GLU A 102 -19.42 -2.57 10.45
CA GLU A 102 -18.79 -2.74 11.77
C GLU A 102 -18.44 -1.39 12.37
N GLU A 103 -17.67 -0.57 11.64
CA GLU A 103 -17.19 0.73 12.11
C GLU A 103 -18.31 1.73 12.39
N LEU A 104 -19.33 1.80 11.52
CA LEU A 104 -20.36 2.85 11.61
C LEU A 104 -21.59 2.46 12.41
N VAL A 105 -21.88 1.15 12.54
CA VAL A 105 -23.11 0.67 13.18
C VAL A 105 -22.79 -0.15 14.42
N TRP A 106 -21.90 -1.14 14.31
CA TRP A 106 -21.67 -2.08 15.41
C TRP A 106 -20.80 -1.49 16.52
N ASP A 107 -19.77 -0.70 16.20
CA ASP A 107 -18.99 0.03 17.20
C ASP A 107 -19.88 0.98 18.02
N ALA A 108 -20.80 1.68 17.35
CA ALA A 108 -21.76 2.57 18.00
C ALA A 108 -22.75 1.80 18.89
N PHE A 109 -23.30 0.67 18.43
CA PHE A 109 -24.17 -0.19 19.25
C PHE A 109 -23.43 -0.85 20.41
N ALA A 110 -22.14 -1.16 20.24
CA ALA A 110 -21.28 -1.64 21.31
C ALA A 110 -21.02 -0.56 22.36
N GLY A 111 -21.42 0.69 22.11
CA GLY A 111 -21.19 1.84 22.97
C GLY A 111 -19.75 2.37 22.86
N GLN A 112 -18.97 1.90 21.90
CA GLN A 112 -17.56 2.22 21.81
C GLN A 112 -17.36 3.66 21.32
N MET A 113 -16.62 4.42 22.11
CA MET A 113 -16.27 5.81 21.78
C MET A 113 -15.02 5.89 20.91
N PHE A 114 -14.86 7.00 20.20
CA PHE A 114 -13.67 7.21 19.39
C PHE A 114 -12.44 7.43 20.25
N LEU A 115 -11.34 6.84 19.80
CA LEU A 115 -10.07 6.86 20.49
C LEU A 115 -9.30 8.12 20.12
N CYS A 116 -9.61 9.23 20.79
CA CYS A 116 -8.89 10.50 20.66
C CYS A 116 -7.59 10.47 21.50
N ASP A 117 -7.36 11.45 22.38
CA ASP A 117 -6.17 11.51 23.24
C ASP A 117 -6.31 10.74 24.57
N PHE A 118 -7.25 9.80 24.65
CA PHE A 118 -7.50 8.97 25.83
C PHE A 118 -6.24 8.21 26.27
N GLY A 119 -5.75 8.52 27.47
CA GLY A 119 -4.56 7.90 28.07
C GLY A 119 -3.22 8.46 27.59
N ARG A 120 -3.20 9.46 26.69
CA ARG A 120 -1.95 10.02 26.13
C ARG A 120 -1.02 10.57 27.21
N SER A 121 -1.57 11.26 28.21
CA SER A 121 -0.85 11.88 29.33
C SER A 121 -0.96 11.09 30.63
N ALA A 122 -1.27 9.79 30.57
CA ALA A 122 -1.45 8.98 31.77
C ALA A 122 -0.20 8.94 32.67
N GLY A 123 1.00 9.17 32.13
CA GLY A 123 2.22 9.33 32.91
C GLY A 123 2.24 10.64 33.71
N ASP A 124 1.85 11.75 33.09
CA ASP A 124 1.83 13.08 33.71
C ASP A 124 0.77 13.17 34.83
N CYS A 125 -0.34 12.42 34.68
CA CYS A 125 -1.43 12.36 35.66
C CYS A 125 -1.08 11.65 36.97
N VAL A 126 0.04 10.91 37.01
CA VAL A 126 0.55 10.32 38.24
C VAL A 126 1.12 11.39 39.17
N ASP A 127 1.81 12.38 38.59
CA ASP A 127 2.43 13.47 39.34
C ASP A 127 1.44 14.60 39.62
N ASP A 128 0.53 14.89 38.68
CA ASP A 128 -0.54 15.88 38.83
C ASP A 128 -1.90 15.31 38.38
N PRO A 129 -2.68 14.70 39.30
CA PRO A 129 -4.01 14.17 39.02
C PRO A 129 -5.02 15.23 38.56
N THR A 130 -4.75 16.50 38.86
CA THR A 130 -5.59 17.64 38.49
C THR A 130 -5.16 18.30 37.18
N GLY A 131 -4.12 17.76 36.55
CA GLY A 131 -3.61 18.22 35.28
C GLY A 131 -4.64 18.07 34.14
N PRO A 132 -4.46 18.85 33.06
CA PRO A 132 -5.34 18.76 31.91
C PRO A 132 -5.29 17.36 31.27
N ASN A 133 -6.44 16.86 30.81
CA ASN A 133 -6.59 15.54 30.15
C ASN A 133 -6.30 14.35 31.07
N CYS A 134 -6.40 14.56 32.38
CA CYS A 134 -6.26 13.48 33.35
C CYS A 134 -7.58 12.77 33.64
N VAL A 135 -8.74 13.31 33.24
CA VAL A 135 -10.03 12.63 33.36
C VAL A 135 -10.27 11.74 32.15
N GLY A 136 -10.53 10.46 32.38
CA GLY A 136 -10.89 9.52 31.34
C GLY A 136 -12.41 9.42 31.11
N PRO A 137 -12.85 8.62 30.12
CA PRO A 137 -14.25 8.44 29.78
C PRO A 137 -15.16 7.90 30.90
N GLY A 138 -14.59 7.22 31.89
CA GLY A 138 -15.28 6.75 33.08
C GLY A 138 -15.52 7.87 34.11
N GLY A 139 -14.99 9.06 33.86
CA GLY A 139 -15.05 10.21 34.76
C GLY A 139 -14.03 10.15 35.90
N THR A 140 -13.05 9.25 35.85
CA THR A 140 -12.01 9.13 36.88
C THR A 140 -10.63 9.47 36.31
N THR A 141 -9.68 9.73 37.21
CA THR A 141 -8.33 10.11 36.80
C THR A 141 -7.56 8.94 36.20
N TYR A 142 -6.90 9.16 35.05
CA TYR A 142 -6.00 8.17 34.45
C TYR A 142 -4.88 7.77 35.40
N ALA A 143 -4.67 6.47 35.54
CA ALA A 143 -3.47 5.90 36.12
C ALA A 143 -3.02 4.73 35.23
N PRO A 144 -1.71 4.51 35.02
CA PRO A 144 -1.22 3.45 34.14
C PRO A 144 -1.78 2.05 34.48
N ALA A 145 -2.00 1.75 35.76
CA ALA A 145 -2.57 0.47 36.21
C ALA A 145 -4.10 0.34 36.00
N ARG A 146 -4.77 1.45 35.65
CA ARG A 146 -6.24 1.55 35.51
C ARG A 146 -6.69 1.68 34.05
N ILE A 147 -5.78 1.61 33.07
CA ILE A 147 -6.14 1.66 31.64
C ILE A 147 -6.49 0.25 31.16
N TYR A 148 -7.67 0.09 30.58
CA TYR A 148 -8.17 -1.20 30.10
C TYR A 148 -8.64 -1.12 28.65
N SER A 149 -8.63 -2.27 27.97
CA SER A 149 -9.26 -2.43 26.66
C SER A 149 -10.78 -2.23 26.76
N TRP A 150 -11.41 -1.91 25.63
CA TRP A 150 -12.85 -1.64 25.56
C TRP A 150 -13.69 -2.78 26.19
N SER A 151 -13.38 -4.03 25.85
CA SER A 151 -14.13 -5.20 26.35
C SER A 151 -14.04 -5.36 27.87
N VAL A 152 -12.87 -5.12 28.45
CA VAL A 152 -12.68 -5.19 29.91
C VAL A 152 -13.36 -4.01 30.60
N TRP A 153 -13.16 -2.80 30.07
CA TRP A 153 -13.75 -1.58 30.63
C TRP A 153 -15.29 -1.61 30.61
N SER A 154 -15.89 -1.90 29.45
CA SER A 154 -17.34 -2.00 29.28
C SER A 154 -17.97 -3.06 30.18
N THR A 155 -17.33 -4.22 30.34
CA THR A 155 -17.78 -5.27 31.27
C THR A 155 -17.77 -4.78 32.71
N ARG A 156 -16.73 -4.06 33.13
CA ARG A 156 -16.66 -3.50 34.49
C ARG A 156 -17.70 -2.42 34.74
N ILE A 157 -17.90 -1.52 33.77
CA ILE A 157 -18.98 -0.52 33.80
C ILE A 157 -20.33 -1.20 33.96
N TYR A 158 -20.61 -2.20 33.13
CA TYR A 158 -21.84 -2.98 33.20
C TYR A 158 -22.05 -3.61 34.58
N VAL A 159 -21.04 -4.24 35.16
CA VAL A 159 -21.13 -4.84 36.50
C VAL A 159 -21.42 -3.79 37.58
N ARG A 160 -20.70 -2.67 37.56
CA ARG A 160 -20.93 -1.55 38.49
C ARG A 160 -22.36 -1.04 38.40
N ASP A 161 -22.83 -0.78 37.19
CA ASP A 161 -24.14 -0.17 36.97
C ASP A 161 -25.28 -1.16 37.25
N ALA A 162 -25.09 -2.45 36.95
CA ALA A 162 -26.01 -3.51 37.38
C ALA A 162 -26.10 -3.60 38.90
N LEU A 163 -24.98 -3.51 39.63
CA LEU A 163 -24.99 -3.52 41.09
C LEU A 163 -25.74 -2.32 41.66
N LYS A 164 -25.56 -1.11 41.10
CA LYS A 164 -26.33 0.07 41.51
C LYS A 164 -27.83 -0.09 41.26
N ALA A 165 -28.20 -0.69 40.14
CA ALA A 165 -29.61 -0.95 39.82
C ALA A 165 -30.23 -1.97 40.79
N VAL A 166 -29.46 -2.97 41.24
CA VAL A 166 -29.90 -3.97 42.22
C VAL A 166 -29.94 -3.41 43.65
N PHE A 167 -28.98 -2.56 44.02
CA PHE A 167 -28.82 -1.98 45.37
C PHE A 167 -28.79 -0.45 45.31
N PRO A 168 -29.92 0.21 45.01
CA PRO A 168 -29.97 1.66 44.82
C PRO A 168 -29.56 2.43 46.09
N GLU A 169 -29.84 1.90 47.28
CA GLU A 169 -29.43 2.47 48.56
C GLU A 169 -27.91 2.45 48.79
N LYS A 170 -27.20 1.56 48.08
CA LYS A 170 -25.73 1.46 48.09
C LYS A 170 -25.10 2.06 46.85
N ALA A 171 -25.84 2.79 46.01
CA ALA A 171 -25.32 3.26 44.72
C ALA A 171 -24.06 4.13 44.85
N ALA A 172 -23.97 4.96 45.91
CA ALA A 172 -22.79 5.76 46.21
C ALA A 172 -21.59 4.89 46.64
N GLU A 173 -21.81 3.96 47.58
CA GLU A 173 -20.79 3.01 48.04
C GLU A 173 -20.28 2.13 46.88
N ILE A 174 -21.18 1.68 45.99
CA ILE A 174 -20.82 0.89 44.80
C ILE A 174 -20.03 1.73 43.80
N GLN A 175 -20.41 2.99 43.58
CA GLN A 175 -19.65 3.89 42.71
C GLN A 175 -18.21 4.10 43.21
N GLU A 176 -18.03 4.19 44.53
CA GLU A 176 -16.73 4.38 45.16
C GLU A 176 -15.89 3.10 45.18
N LEU A 177 -16.49 1.95 45.53
CA LEU A 177 -15.76 0.69 45.72
C LEU A 177 -15.59 -0.14 44.44
N VAL A 178 -16.49 0.00 43.47
CA VAL A 178 -16.44 -0.75 42.20
C VAL A 178 -15.91 0.16 41.11
N ASP A 179 -14.58 0.30 41.11
CA ASP A 179 -13.85 1.09 40.14
C ASP A 179 -13.73 0.34 38.79
N PRO A 180 -14.36 0.85 37.71
CA PRO A 180 -14.22 0.25 36.39
C PRO A 180 -12.86 0.51 35.75
N GLY A 181 -12.08 1.46 36.29
CA GLY A 181 -10.91 2.05 35.64
C GLY A 181 -11.31 2.89 34.44
N GLU A 182 -10.37 3.07 33.53
CA GLU A 182 -10.50 3.95 32.38
C GLU A 182 -10.30 3.24 31.06
N TYR A 183 -11.08 3.67 30.06
CA TYR A 183 -10.87 3.29 28.68
C TYR A 183 -9.78 4.17 28.06
N GLY A 184 -8.83 3.53 27.42
CA GLY A 184 -7.73 4.17 26.72
C GLY A 184 -6.88 3.14 25.99
N ILE A 185 -6.05 3.60 25.05
CA ILE A 185 -5.09 2.72 24.36
C ILE A 185 -3.71 2.89 24.98
N GLU A 186 -2.86 1.89 24.74
CA GLU A 186 -1.42 2.05 24.68
C GLU A 186 -0.96 3.26 23.84
N SER A 187 0.19 3.81 24.26
CA SER A 187 1.05 4.81 23.62
C SER A 187 0.57 5.46 22.31
N TYR A 188 0.35 6.77 22.34
CA TYR A 188 0.11 7.61 21.16
C TYR A 188 1.12 7.36 20.02
N SER A 189 2.38 7.15 20.35
CA SER A 189 3.44 6.86 19.38
C SER A 189 3.25 5.51 18.69
N CYS A 190 2.73 4.51 19.39
CA CYS A 190 2.41 3.20 18.82
C CYS A 190 1.32 3.34 17.75
N ARG A 191 0.27 4.13 18.01
CA ARG A 191 -0.79 4.41 17.02
C ARG A 191 -0.23 5.04 15.75
N TRP A 192 0.59 6.10 15.88
CA TRP A 192 1.23 6.74 14.72
C TRP A 192 2.11 5.77 13.94
N LEU A 193 2.90 4.96 14.64
CA LEU A 193 3.74 3.94 14.00
C LEU A 193 2.89 2.91 13.24
N CYS A 194 1.83 2.39 13.85
CA CYS A 194 0.91 1.45 13.19
C CYS A 194 0.22 2.08 11.98
N CYS A 195 -0.27 3.32 12.08
CA CYS A 195 -0.85 4.04 10.96
C CYS A 195 0.17 4.30 9.84
N ALA A 196 1.43 4.60 10.19
CA ALA A 196 2.50 4.80 9.22
C ALA A 196 2.87 3.50 8.49
N LEU A 197 3.05 2.40 9.23
CA LEU A 197 3.29 1.08 8.66
C LEU A 197 2.14 0.66 7.75
N PHE A 198 0.90 0.91 8.16
CA PHE A 198 -0.27 0.63 7.32
C PHE A 198 -0.32 1.50 6.06
N THR A 199 -0.07 2.80 6.19
CA THR A 199 -0.03 3.69 5.03
C THR A 199 1.09 3.29 4.07
N ALA A 200 2.21 2.77 4.59
CA ALA A 200 3.31 2.26 3.78
C ALA A 200 2.91 1.03 2.95
N THR A 201 2.13 0.10 3.51
CA THR A 201 1.65 -1.06 2.74
C THR A 201 0.69 -0.61 1.64
N LEU A 202 -0.25 0.29 1.94
CA LEU A 202 -1.19 0.84 0.96
C LEU A 202 -0.54 1.61 -0.18
N LEU A 203 0.60 2.26 0.10
CA LEU A 203 1.27 3.07 -0.91
C LEU A 203 1.81 2.21 -2.06
N GLY A 204 2.22 0.97 -1.78
CA GLY A 204 2.63 0.03 -2.83
C GLY A 204 1.51 -0.21 -3.83
N ASP A 205 0.33 -0.51 -3.32
CA ASP A 205 -0.86 -0.76 -4.14
C ASP A 205 -1.28 0.49 -4.90
N LEU A 206 -1.31 1.67 -4.24
CA LEU A 206 -1.62 2.94 -4.90
C LEU A 206 -0.67 3.26 -6.05
N VAL A 207 0.64 3.03 -5.85
CA VAL A 207 1.64 3.21 -6.92
C VAL A 207 1.39 2.21 -8.04
N GLY A 208 1.06 0.96 -7.74
CA GLY A 208 0.64 -0.04 -8.71
C GLY A 208 -0.56 0.41 -9.55
N SER A 209 -1.62 0.91 -8.91
CA SER A 209 -2.80 1.45 -9.59
C SER A 209 -2.47 2.65 -10.47
N ILE A 210 -1.62 3.57 -10.00
CA ILE A 210 -1.16 4.72 -10.79
C ILE A 210 -0.35 4.25 -12.01
N SER A 211 0.48 3.22 -11.87
CA SER A 211 1.24 2.64 -12.98
C SER A 211 0.31 2.01 -14.02
N ILE A 212 -0.74 1.30 -13.60
CA ILE A 212 -1.78 0.77 -14.50
C ILE A 212 -2.53 1.91 -15.20
N LEU A 213 -2.89 2.98 -14.47
CA LEU A 213 -3.52 4.16 -15.07
C LEU A 213 -2.64 4.82 -16.12
N ARG A 214 -1.34 4.99 -15.83
CA ARG A 214 -0.36 5.52 -16.78
C ARG A 214 -0.22 4.61 -17.99
N MET A 215 -0.12 3.30 -17.79
CA MET A 215 -0.13 2.31 -18.88
C MET A 215 -1.34 2.49 -19.80
N LEU A 216 -2.54 2.52 -19.22
CA LEU A 216 -3.78 2.67 -19.97
C LEU A 216 -3.83 4.02 -20.70
N TRP A 217 -3.22 5.06 -20.14
CA TRP A 217 -3.08 6.36 -20.78
C TRP A 217 -2.11 6.29 -21.99
N ASP A 218 -0.95 5.68 -21.80
CA ASP A 218 0.15 5.64 -22.78
C ASP A 218 -0.11 4.65 -23.93
N ILE A 219 -0.85 3.56 -23.69
CA ILE A 219 -1.22 2.59 -24.73
C ILE A 219 -1.99 3.31 -25.87
N PRO A 220 -1.56 3.18 -27.14
CA PRO A 220 -2.24 3.80 -28.27
C PRO A 220 -3.70 3.37 -28.40
N ASN A 221 -4.59 4.26 -28.85
CA ASN A 221 -6.01 3.95 -29.04
C ASN A 221 -6.33 3.09 -30.30
N LYS A 222 -5.30 2.56 -30.97
CA LYS A 222 -5.45 1.77 -32.22
C LYS A 222 -5.67 0.31 -31.88
N ALA A 223 -6.49 -0.41 -32.65
CA ALA A 223 -6.73 -1.84 -32.45
C ALA A 223 -5.56 -2.67 -33.02
N GLU A 224 -4.45 -2.76 -32.29
CA GLU A 224 -3.27 -3.52 -32.72
C GLU A 224 -3.32 -4.97 -32.23
N SER A 225 -2.55 -5.86 -32.85
CA SER A 225 -2.46 -7.26 -32.42
C SER A 225 -1.53 -7.37 -31.22
N TRP A 226 -2.02 -7.98 -30.13
CA TRP A 226 -1.25 -8.34 -28.94
C TRP A 226 -0.55 -9.70 -29.09
N LEU A 227 -0.86 -10.42 -30.16
CA LEU A 227 -0.27 -11.70 -30.51
C LEU A 227 0.61 -11.51 -31.75
N ASP A 228 1.89 -11.87 -31.62
CA ASP A 228 2.82 -11.97 -32.72
C ASP A 228 3.28 -13.43 -32.89
N TYR A 229 3.64 -13.79 -34.12
CA TYR A 229 4.16 -15.12 -34.43
C TYR A 229 5.46 -14.98 -35.20
N GLU A 230 6.57 -15.09 -34.49
CA GLU A 230 7.90 -14.84 -35.03
C GLU A 230 8.60 -16.17 -35.32
N VAL A 231 8.82 -16.46 -36.61
CA VAL A 231 9.70 -17.54 -37.03
C VAL A 231 11.08 -16.95 -37.29
N PRO A 232 12.16 -17.49 -36.70
CA PRO A 232 13.49 -16.94 -36.92
C PRO A 232 13.90 -17.02 -38.39
N ASP A 233 14.46 -15.93 -38.92
CA ASP A 233 14.88 -15.86 -40.33
C ASP A 233 16.06 -16.79 -40.68
N TRP A 234 16.83 -17.23 -39.68
CA TRP A 234 18.06 -18.00 -39.88
C TRP A 234 17.84 -19.49 -40.19
N ALA A 235 16.64 -20.03 -39.98
CA ALA A 235 16.33 -21.42 -40.25
C ALA A 235 14.85 -21.65 -40.53
N GLU A 236 14.53 -22.74 -41.23
CA GLU A 236 13.16 -23.24 -41.30
C GLU A 236 12.62 -23.53 -39.89
N LYS A 237 11.35 -23.23 -39.68
CA LYS A 237 10.64 -23.36 -38.39
C LYS A 237 10.93 -24.67 -37.66
N GLU A 238 10.79 -25.81 -38.33
CA GLU A 238 11.01 -27.13 -37.71
C GLU A 238 12.48 -27.34 -37.32
N HIS A 239 13.41 -26.79 -38.11
CA HIS A 239 14.83 -26.85 -37.79
C HIS A 239 15.16 -25.99 -36.57
N ALA A 240 14.64 -24.76 -36.50
CA ALA A 240 14.80 -23.88 -35.35
C ALA A 240 14.28 -24.53 -34.06
N LYS A 241 13.09 -25.14 -34.13
CA LYS A 241 12.48 -25.90 -33.02
C LYS A 241 13.34 -27.08 -32.59
N SER A 242 13.90 -27.84 -33.54
CA SER A 242 14.75 -28.99 -33.22
C SER A 242 16.08 -28.61 -32.53
N ILE A 243 16.68 -27.47 -32.91
CA ILE A 243 17.98 -27.04 -32.36
C ILE A 243 17.81 -26.47 -30.95
N ARG A 244 16.80 -25.61 -30.76
CA ARG A 244 16.60 -24.89 -29.50
C ARG A 244 15.68 -25.64 -28.52
N GLY A 245 15.05 -26.72 -28.97
CA GLY A 245 14.02 -27.42 -28.19
C GLY A 245 12.73 -26.59 -28.04
N TRP A 246 12.47 -25.67 -28.97
CA TRP A 246 11.31 -24.78 -28.90
C TRP A 246 10.02 -25.50 -29.29
N SER A 247 8.97 -25.22 -28.54
CA SER A 247 7.58 -25.54 -28.83
C SER A 247 6.94 -24.53 -29.79
N GLU A 248 5.71 -24.78 -30.25
CA GLU A 248 4.94 -23.77 -31.00
C GLU A 248 4.66 -22.52 -30.16
N MET A 249 4.56 -22.68 -28.84
CA MET A 249 4.27 -21.57 -27.94
C MET A 249 5.45 -20.61 -27.84
N ASP A 250 6.68 -21.10 -27.91
CA ASP A 250 7.88 -20.24 -27.87
C ASP A 250 8.03 -19.35 -29.12
N LEU A 251 7.30 -19.65 -30.19
CA LEU A 251 7.22 -18.82 -31.40
C LEU A 251 6.11 -17.76 -31.32
N CYS A 252 5.17 -17.92 -30.38
CA CYS A 252 4.12 -16.95 -30.12
C CYS A 252 4.62 -15.93 -29.10
N LYS A 253 4.80 -14.67 -29.52
CA LYS A 253 5.12 -13.58 -28.60
C LYS A 253 3.85 -12.84 -28.22
N LEU A 254 3.65 -12.69 -26.92
CA LEU A 254 2.56 -11.90 -26.36
C LEU A 254 3.13 -10.55 -25.99
N LYS A 255 2.65 -9.50 -26.65
CA LYS A 255 3.07 -8.12 -26.37
C LYS A 255 1.86 -7.27 -26.04
N VAL A 256 2.02 -6.32 -25.14
CA VAL A 256 1.04 -5.26 -24.97
C VAL A 256 1.13 -4.35 -26.20
N ALA A 257 0.01 -4.07 -26.85
CA ALA A 257 -0.06 -3.20 -28.02
C ALA A 257 -1.25 -2.25 -27.91
N GLY A 258 -1.48 -1.41 -28.94
CA GLY A 258 -2.63 -0.53 -28.97
C GLY A 258 -3.97 -1.22 -28.63
N MET A 259 -4.83 -0.50 -27.92
CA MET A 259 -6.15 -0.94 -27.51
C MET A 259 -7.20 0.15 -27.79
N PRO A 260 -8.38 -0.18 -28.37
CA PRO A 260 -9.45 0.79 -28.59
C PRO A 260 -9.92 1.44 -27.30
N LEU A 261 -10.22 2.74 -27.38
CA LEU A 261 -10.66 3.55 -26.24
C LEU A 261 -11.86 2.94 -25.50
N ALA A 262 -12.77 2.25 -26.19
CA ALA A 262 -13.96 1.63 -25.57
C ALA A 262 -13.61 0.53 -24.55
N TRP A 263 -12.44 -0.09 -24.65
CA TRP A 263 -11.99 -1.09 -23.69
C TRP A 263 -11.34 -0.46 -22.46
N LYS A 264 -10.67 0.70 -22.60
CA LYS A 264 -9.93 1.34 -21.49
C LYS A 264 -10.76 1.55 -20.20
N PRO A 265 -12.03 2.01 -20.23
CA PRO A 265 -12.82 2.17 -19.00
C PRO A 265 -13.17 0.85 -18.30
N LEU A 266 -13.36 -0.23 -19.08
CA LEU A 266 -13.58 -1.56 -18.50
C LEU A 266 -12.33 -1.99 -17.72
N GLU A 267 -11.15 -1.60 -18.22
CA GLU A 267 -9.86 -1.83 -17.58
C GLU A 267 -9.53 -0.85 -16.45
N THR A 268 -10.26 0.27 -16.31
CA THR A 268 -10.11 1.13 -15.13
C THR A 268 -10.83 0.59 -13.90
N SER A 269 -11.78 -0.35 -14.07
CA SER A 269 -12.47 -0.99 -12.94
C SER A 269 -11.52 -1.76 -12.02
N THR A 270 -10.39 -2.20 -12.57
CA THR A 270 -9.24 -2.83 -11.90
C THR A 270 -8.61 -1.99 -10.79
N ILE A 271 -8.91 -0.68 -10.73
CA ILE A 271 -8.29 0.29 -9.81
C ILE A 271 -9.18 0.57 -8.58
N ASP A 272 -10.46 0.20 -8.63
CA ASP A 272 -11.45 0.63 -7.64
C ASP A 272 -11.35 -0.10 -6.28
N ASP A 273 -10.48 -1.11 -6.12
CA ASP A 273 -10.45 -1.99 -4.93
C ASP A 273 -9.49 -1.57 -3.80
N LEU A 274 -9.03 -0.33 -3.79
CA LEU A 274 -8.23 0.21 -2.67
C LEU A 274 -9.11 0.94 -1.66
N VAL A 275 -9.01 0.52 -0.38
CA VAL A 275 -9.56 1.08 0.88
C VAL A 275 -10.77 0.28 1.40
N VAL A 276 -10.73 -0.49 2.52
CA VAL A 276 -10.56 -0.12 3.95
C VAL A 276 -10.04 -1.32 4.81
N ASN A 277 -9.24 -0.99 5.84
CA ASN A 277 -8.76 -1.76 7.02
C ASN A 277 -7.60 -2.76 6.84
N SER A 278 -6.39 -2.44 7.33
CA SER A 278 -5.08 -3.03 7.00
C SER A 278 -4.96 -4.53 6.85
N VAL A 279 -5.42 -5.27 7.86
CA VAL A 279 -5.24 -6.73 7.90
C VAL A 279 -6.30 -7.39 7.05
N ALA A 280 -7.54 -6.89 7.13
CA ALA A 280 -8.61 -7.31 6.25
C ALA A 280 -8.29 -6.92 4.80
N LEU A 281 -7.65 -5.78 4.56
CA LEU A 281 -7.35 -5.24 3.24
C LEU A 281 -6.17 -5.96 2.61
N ALA A 282 -5.08 -6.21 3.33
CA ALA A 282 -4.03 -7.09 2.81
C ALA A 282 -4.59 -8.47 2.46
N PHE A 283 -5.53 -8.99 3.25
CA PHE A 283 -6.26 -10.21 2.91
C PHE A 283 -7.18 -10.03 1.68
N ILE A 284 -7.98 -8.96 1.61
CA ILE A 284 -8.91 -8.65 0.50
C ILE A 284 -8.14 -8.44 -0.81
N LEU A 285 -7.01 -7.76 -0.76
CA LEU A 285 -6.09 -7.52 -1.86
C LEU A 285 -5.28 -8.76 -2.24
N GLN A 286 -5.32 -9.83 -1.44
CA GLN A 286 -4.79 -11.15 -1.80
C GLN A 286 -5.90 -12.10 -2.28
N ILE A 287 -7.19 -11.71 -2.21
CA ILE A 287 -8.29 -12.56 -2.67
C ILE A 287 -8.18 -12.78 -4.17
N ASP A 288 -7.79 -11.78 -4.95
CA ASP A 288 -7.60 -11.92 -6.39
C ASP A 288 -6.43 -12.85 -6.73
N GLU A 289 -5.30 -12.76 -6.01
CA GLU A 289 -4.17 -13.70 -6.12
C GLU A 289 -4.61 -15.12 -5.75
N LEU A 290 -5.37 -15.29 -4.67
CA LEU A 290 -5.90 -16.58 -4.20
C LEU A 290 -6.92 -17.17 -5.18
N LEU A 291 -7.83 -16.36 -5.71
CA LEU A 291 -8.80 -16.79 -6.73
C LEU A 291 -8.06 -17.16 -8.02
N CYS A 292 -7.01 -16.41 -8.38
CA CYS A 292 -6.17 -16.73 -9.53
C CYS A 292 -5.40 -18.04 -9.32
N SER A 293 -4.80 -18.27 -8.14
CA SER A 293 -4.00 -19.45 -7.86
C SER A 293 -4.84 -20.73 -7.79
N GLU A 294 -6.02 -20.66 -7.18
CA GLU A 294 -6.85 -21.82 -6.89
C GLU A 294 -7.92 -22.10 -7.95
N LEU A 295 -8.52 -21.07 -8.55
CA LEU A 295 -9.68 -21.24 -9.44
C LEU A 295 -9.35 -21.04 -10.92
N MET A 296 -8.23 -20.37 -11.25
CA MET A 296 -7.89 -20.10 -12.64
C MET A 296 -7.30 -21.36 -13.31
N PRO A 297 -7.78 -21.75 -14.50
CA PRO A 297 -7.21 -22.87 -15.24
C PRO A 297 -5.70 -22.67 -15.49
N GLU A 298 -4.92 -23.76 -15.42
CA GLU A 298 -3.47 -23.74 -15.69
C GLU A 298 -3.13 -23.10 -17.04
N THR A 299 -3.97 -23.31 -18.06
CA THR A 299 -3.79 -22.70 -19.38
C THR A 299 -3.81 -21.18 -19.34
N ASN A 300 -4.65 -20.57 -18.51
CA ASN A 300 -4.71 -19.10 -18.40
C ASN A 300 -3.46 -18.57 -17.72
N ARG A 301 -3.01 -19.23 -16.64
CA ARG A 301 -1.78 -18.86 -15.93
C ARG A 301 -0.56 -18.94 -16.85
N ALA A 302 -0.44 -20.03 -17.61
CA ALA A 302 0.62 -20.19 -18.60
C ALA A 302 0.61 -19.07 -19.66
N ILE A 303 -0.56 -18.63 -20.12
CA ILE A 303 -0.67 -17.52 -21.08
C ILE A 303 -0.24 -16.19 -20.45
N VAL A 304 -0.66 -15.92 -19.21
CA VAL A 304 -0.28 -14.68 -18.48
C VAL A 304 1.22 -14.65 -18.19
N ASP A 305 1.81 -15.80 -17.86
CA ASP A 305 3.26 -15.91 -17.64
C ASP A 305 4.09 -15.72 -18.92
N MET A 306 3.49 -15.88 -20.10
CA MET A 306 4.13 -15.62 -21.39
C MET A 306 4.06 -14.16 -21.84
N LEU A 307 3.35 -13.29 -21.12
CA LEU A 307 3.19 -11.90 -21.51
C LEU A 307 4.51 -11.13 -21.32
N GLU A 308 5.01 -10.55 -22.42
CA GLU A 308 6.17 -9.67 -22.40
C GLU A 308 5.78 -8.28 -21.89
N ASP A 309 6.71 -7.63 -21.19
CA ASP A 309 6.53 -6.28 -20.65
C ASP A 309 6.29 -5.28 -21.81
N TYR A 310 5.38 -4.32 -21.61
CA TYR A 310 5.18 -3.25 -22.58
C TYR A 310 6.38 -2.30 -22.55
N GLU A 311 7.06 -2.15 -23.69
CA GLU A 311 8.08 -1.13 -23.88
C GLU A 311 7.43 0.15 -24.43
N LEU A 312 7.57 1.26 -23.70
CA LEU A 312 7.00 2.55 -24.10
C LEU A 312 7.58 3.03 -25.45
N GLN A 313 6.71 3.20 -26.46
CA GLN A 313 7.09 3.68 -27.79
C GLN A 313 7.69 5.09 -27.72
N GLY A 314 8.89 5.26 -28.29
CA GLY A 314 9.67 6.50 -28.26
C GLY A 314 11.08 6.34 -27.68
N TYR A 315 11.41 5.14 -27.22
CA TYR A 315 12.66 4.86 -26.51
C TYR A 315 13.58 3.90 -27.28
N GLU A 316 13.77 4.14 -28.58
CA GLU A 316 14.88 3.54 -29.36
C GLU A 316 16.24 3.82 -28.69
N GLU A 317 16.31 4.83 -27.81
CA GLU A 317 17.46 5.17 -26.97
C GLU A 317 17.74 4.18 -25.82
N ALA A 318 16.84 3.31 -25.34
CA ALA A 318 17.20 2.31 -24.29
C ALA A 318 17.94 1.12 -24.88
N ASN A 319 17.62 0.76 -26.12
CA ASN A 319 18.38 -0.23 -26.87
C ASN A 319 19.83 0.22 -27.12
N THR A 320 20.17 1.49 -26.89
CA THR A 320 21.56 1.91 -26.97
C THR A 320 22.41 1.28 -25.87
N VAL A 321 21.91 0.96 -24.66
CA VAL A 321 22.81 0.40 -23.63
C VAL A 321 23.34 -0.98 -24.02
N GLU A 322 22.50 -1.83 -24.62
CA GLU A 322 22.92 -3.15 -25.11
C GLU A 322 23.66 -3.08 -26.45
N GLN A 323 23.40 -2.05 -27.27
CA GLN A 323 24.03 -1.86 -28.58
C GLN A 323 25.28 -0.97 -28.55
N MET A 324 25.49 -0.20 -27.48
CA MET A 324 26.66 0.64 -27.25
C MET A 324 27.87 -0.26 -27.07
N LYS A 325 29.00 0.15 -27.65
CA LYS A 325 30.25 -0.55 -27.38
C LYS A 325 30.60 -0.40 -25.90
N ASP A 326 31.17 -1.44 -25.31
CA ASP A 326 31.60 -1.45 -23.92
C ASP A 326 32.48 -0.23 -23.55
N SER A 327 33.28 0.26 -24.51
CA SER A 327 34.09 1.48 -24.33
C SER A 327 33.24 2.75 -24.25
N GLU A 328 32.22 2.89 -25.09
CA GLU A 328 31.33 4.06 -25.13
C GLU A 328 30.45 4.12 -23.87
N LEU A 329 29.92 2.97 -23.44
CA LEU A 329 29.16 2.86 -22.20
C LEU A 329 30.01 3.23 -20.98
N LEU A 330 31.28 2.81 -20.96
CA LEU A 330 32.20 3.11 -19.87
C LEU A 330 32.59 4.60 -19.86
N GLU A 331 32.81 5.20 -21.03
CA GLU A 331 33.05 6.65 -21.16
C GLU A 331 31.83 7.46 -20.68
N GLU A 332 30.61 7.12 -21.11
CA GLU A 332 29.39 7.78 -20.66
C GLU A 332 29.19 7.63 -19.14
N TYR A 333 29.46 6.45 -18.58
CA TYR A 333 29.41 6.21 -17.15
C TYR A 333 30.45 7.05 -16.39
N GLU A 334 31.67 7.16 -16.91
CA GLU A 334 32.71 8.00 -16.31
C GLU A 334 32.39 9.50 -16.43
N GLU A 335 31.78 9.94 -17.52
CA GLU A 335 31.29 11.32 -17.66
C GLU A 335 30.15 11.61 -16.68
N LYS A 336 29.19 10.69 -16.51
CA LYS A 336 28.12 10.81 -15.50
C LYS A 336 28.69 10.88 -14.08
N LEU A 337 29.73 10.11 -13.77
CA LEU A 337 30.43 10.18 -12.48
C LEU A 337 31.19 11.49 -12.24
N LYS A 338 31.71 12.10 -13.31
CA LYS A 338 32.45 13.38 -13.25
C LYS A 338 31.53 14.59 -13.21
N ARG A 339 30.28 14.47 -13.67
CA ARG A 339 29.31 15.57 -13.66
C ARG A 339 28.97 15.94 -12.22
N ASP A 340 28.94 17.24 -11.94
CA ASP A 340 28.41 17.74 -10.67
C ASP A 340 26.99 17.23 -10.47
N TRP A 341 26.65 16.89 -9.23
CA TRP A 341 25.38 16.29 -8.89
C TRP A 341 24.24 17.20 -9.35
N SER A 342 23.41 16.68 -10.24
CA SER A 342 22.23 17.41 -10.69
C SER A 342 21.27 17.60 -9.52
N TRP A 343 20.53 18.71 -9.50
CA TRP A 343 19.47 18.90 -8.52
C TRP A 343 18.42 17.77 -8.55
N MET A 344 18.24 17.12 -9.71
CA MET A 344 17.39 15.92 -9.86
C MET A 344 18.00 14.69 -9.18
N GLU A 345 19.32 14.52 -9.25
CA GLU A 345 20.03 13.43 -8.56
C GLU A 345 19.96 13.65 -7.04
N LEU A 346 20.13 14.89 -6.58
CA LEU A 346 19.90 15.27 -5.18
C LEU A 346 18.44 15.03 -4.74
N ALA A 347 17.47 15.27 -5.62
CA ALA A 347 16.07 14.96 -5.33
C ALA A 347 15.84 13.44 -5.21
N ASN A 348 16.55 12.61 -5.98
CA ASN A 348 16.48 11.15 -5.86
C ASN A 348 17.05 10.61 -4.54
N PHE A 349 17.89 11.36 -3.82
CA PHE A 349 18.29 11.01 -2.45
C PHE A 349 17.15 11.14 -1.45
N ILE A 350 16.14 11.95 -1.77
CA ILE A 350 14.97 12.10 -0.93
C ILE A 350 14.10 10.85 -1.15
N PRO A 351 13.83 10.05 -0.11
CA PRO A 351 12.96 8.88 -0.24
C PRO A 351 11.51 9.36 -0.42
N PHE A 352 11.13 9.73 -1.65
CA PHE A 352 9.83 10.33 -1.95
C PHE A 352 8.67 9.43 -1.51
N LYS A 353 8.84 8.10 -1.61
CA LYS A 353 7.89 7.12 -1.06
C LYS A 353 7.69 7.32 0.45
N LEU A 354 8.78 7.46 1.23
CA LEU A 354 8.69 7.70 2.67
C LEU A 354 8.02 9.05 2.99
N LEU A 355 8.29 10.09 2.20
CA LEU A 355 7.61 11.38 2.34
C LEU A 355 6.10 11.26 2.08
N LEU A 356 5.71 10.54 1.02
CA LEU A 356 4.30 10.28 0.71
C LEU A 356 3.61 9.48 1.82
N VAL A 357 4.24 8.41 2.32
CA VAL A 357 3.72 7.65 3.47
C VAL A 357 3.48 8.59 4.64
N THR A 358 4.51 9.37 5.02
CA THR A 358 4.42 10.30 6.14
C THR A 358 3.31 11.33 5.94
N ALA A 359 3.23 11.92 4.75
CA ALA A 359 2.20 12.90 4.41
C ALA A 359 0.78 12.32 4.48
N PHE A 360 0.57 11.12 3.93
CA PHE A 360 -0.73 10.45 3.99
C PHE A 360 -1.09 10.00 5.40
N THR A 361 -0.14 9.50 6.19
CA THR A 361 -0.39 9.16 7.60
C THR A 361 -0.82 10.39 8.39
N VAL A 362 -0.10 11.51 8.24
CA VAL A 362 -0.50 12.77 8.87
C VAL A 362 -1.89 13.18 8.41
N LEU A 363 -2.16 13.18 7.10
CA LEU A 363 -3.45 13.54 6.55
C LEU A 363 -4.59 12.67 7.12
N PHE A 364 -4.43 11.35 7.16
CA PHE A 364 -5.48 10.44 7.62
C PHE A 364 -5.68 10.49 9.13
N VAL A 365 -4.62 10.64 9.93
CA VAL A 365 -4.73 10.83 11.38
C VAL A 365 -5.42 12.16 11.68
N GLU A 366 -5.02 13.26 11.03
CA GLU A 366 -5.68 14.56 11.19
C GLU A 366 -7.15 14.51 10.75
N LEU A 367 -7.45 13.85 9.63
CA LEU A 367 -8.83 13.65 9.17
C LEU A 367 -9.67 12.86 10.17
N TYR A 368 -9.10 11.83 10.80
CA TYR A 368 -9.74 11.08 11.88
C TYR A 368 -10.05 11.97 13.08
N TYR A 369 -9.07 12.72 13.59
CA TYR A 369 -9.25 13.61 14.73
C TYR A 369 -10.27 14.71 14.40
N TRP A 370 -10.24 15.28 13.21
CA TRP A 370 -11.20 16.29 12.78
C TRP A 370 -12.64 15.74 12.69
N ARG A 371 -12.80 14.51 12.20
CA ARG A 371 -14.12 13.85 12.08
C ARG A 371 -14.68 13.42 13.42
N ASN A 372 -13.86 12.88 14.31
CA ASN A 372 -14.34 12.12 15.46
C ASN A 372 -14.08 12.79 16.81
N CYS A 373 -13.17 13.77 16.87
CA CYS A 373 -12.75 14.39 18.12
C CYS A 373 -13.12 15.87 18.18
N VAL A 374 -13.27 16.39 19.40
CA VAL A 374 -13.44 17.79 19.73
C VAL A 374 -12.47 18.16 20.85
N ARG A 375 -12.10 19.45 20.92
CA ARG A 375 -11.23 19.92 21.98
C ARG A 375 -12.04 20.05 23.27
N GLY A 376 -11.65 19.31 24.31
CA GLY A 376 -12.27 19.33 25.63
C GLY A 376 -11.91 20.58 26.43
N PRO A 377 -12.54 20.76 27.61
CA PRO A 377 -12.28 21.92 28.49
C PRO A 377 -10.81 22.00 28.95
N ASP A 378 -10.17 20.84 29.12
CA ASP A 378 -8.77 20.71 29.51
C ASP A 378 -7.78 20.93 28.34
N GLY A 379 -8.29 21.18 27.14
CA GLY A 379 -7.50 21.51 25.97
C GLY A 379 -6.96 20.33 25.16
N GLY A 380 -7.11 19.07 25.60
CA GLY A 380 -6.85 17.89 24.77
C GLY A 380 -8.06 17.46 23.94
N MET A 381 -7.87 16.48 23.07
CA MET A 381 -8.90 16.01 22.15
C MET A 381 -9.69 14.84 22.74
N VAL A 382 -10.99 15.01 22.89
CA VAL A 382 -11.93 13.99 23.38
C VAL A 382 -12.89 13.58 22.28
N SER A 383 -13.50 12.39 22.40
CA SER A 383 -14.51 11.94 21.44
C SER A 383 -15.69 12.91 21.38
N LYS A 384 -16.24 13.13 20.19
CA LYS A 384 -17.56 13.76 20.04
C LYS A 384 -18.61 12.93 20.79
N ASN A 385 -19.72 13.58 21.15
CA ASN A 385 -20.87 12.92 21.74
C ASN A 385 -21.29 11.73 20.86
N MET A 386 -21.50 10.58 21.48
CA MET A 386 -21.79 9.35 20.77
C MET A 386 -23.29 9.08 20.84
N HIS A 387 -23.88 8.77 19.67
CA HIS A 387 -25.31 8.55 19.51
C HIS A 387 -25.55 7.15 18.96
N TYR A 388 -26.63 6.49 19.41
CA TYR A 388 -26.98 5.21 18.84
C TYR A 388 -27.54 5.40 17.43
N PRO A 389 -27.26 4.50 16.49
CA PRO A 389 -27.94 4.51 15.22
C PRO A 389 -29.39 4.05 15.41
N GLN A 390 -30.35 4.74 14.79
CA GLN A 390 -31.79 4.42 14.91
C GLN A 390 -32.15 3.03 14.35
N SER A 391 -31.26 2.39 13.58
CA SER A 391 -31.49 1.09 12.99
C SER A 391 -30.20 0.34 12.70
N THR A 392 -30.26 -0.99 12.79
CA THR A 392 -29.22 -1.91 12.27
C THR A 392 -29.26 -2.05 10.75
N ARG A 393 -30.29 -1.48 10.09
CA ARG A 393 -30.41 -1.45 8.64
C ARG A 393 -29.40 -0.47 8.06
N PHE A 394 -28.32 -1.03 7.52
CA PHE A 394 -27.26 -0.31 6.86
C PHE A 394 -27.38 -0.55 5.36
N SER A 395 -27.44 0.52 4.56
CA SER A 395 -27.53 0.40 3.10
C SER A 395 -26.14 0.50 2.47
N PHE A 396 -25.95 -0.14 1.30
CA PHE A 396 -24.71 0.00 0.54
C PHE A 396 -24.40 1.47 0.22
N LEU A 397 -25.42 2.27 -0.12
CA LEU A 397 -25.25 3.70 -0.37
C LEU A 397 -24.79 4.48 0.88
N THR A 398 -25.32 4.13 2.05
CA THR A 398 -24.86 4.70 3.33
C THR A 398 -23.40 4.33 3.61
N ALA A 399 -23.00 3.09 3.31
CA ALA A 399 -21.63 2.61 3.52
C ALA A 399 -20.58 3.43 2.78
N PHE A 400 -20.77 3.64 1.47
CA PHE A 400 -19.76 4.31 0.63
C PHE A 400 -20.00 5.81 0.47
N PHE A 401 -21.23 6.29 0.70
CA PHE A 401 -21.62 7.68 0.52
C PHE A 401 -22.29 8.27 1.76
N ASN A 402 -21.73 8.01 2.95
CA ASN A 402 -22.25 8.51 4.23
C ASN A 402 -22.44 10.04 4.27
N GLY A 403 -21.67 10.80 3.48
CA GLY A 403 -21.86 12.26 3.37
C GLY A 403 -23.18 12.68 2.70
N PHE A 404 -23.70 11.88 1.76
CA PHE A 404 -24.96 12.15 1.06
C PHE A 404 -26.13 11.39 1.67
N PHE A 405 -25.86 10.21 2.24
CA PHE A 405 -26.83 9.34 2.87
C PHE A 405 -26.44 9.07 4.32
N PRO A 406 -26.45 10.09 5.19
CA PRO A 406 -25.99 9.95 6.56
C PRO A 406 -26.82 8.91 7.32
N LEU A 407 -26.13 8.16 8.18
CA LEU A 407 -26.77 7.26 9.12
C LEU A 407 -27.69 8.05 10.05
N LYS A 408 -28.95 7.59 10.20
CA LYS A 408 -29.87 8.19 11.16
C LYS A 408 -29.44 7.82 12.56
N ILE A 409 -29.14 8.82 13.37
CA ILE A 409 -28.74 8.67 14.77
C ILE A 409 -29.85 9.16 15.70
N GLU A 410 -29.88 8.65 16.93
CA GLU A 410 -30.78 9.11 17.98
C GLU A 410 -30.37 10.52 18.45
N ASP A 411 -31.34 11.33 18.86
CA ASP A 411 -31.08 12.72 19.29
C ASP A 411 -30.35 12.76 20.64
N GLU A 412 -30.63 11.80 21.53
CA GLU A 412 -29.97 11.70 22.83
C GLU A 412 -28.63 10.94 22.68
N PRO A 413 -27.52 11.53 23.16
CA PRO A 413 -26.25 10.82 23.16
C PRO A 413 -26.26 9.74 24.25
N PHE A 414 -25.82 8.54 23.92
CA PHE A 414 -25.61 7.48 24.91
C PHE A 414 -24.35 7.71 25.73
N TRP A 415 -23.40 8.49 25.20
CA TRP A 415 -22.18 8.86 25.89
C TRP A 415 -21.77 10.30 25.58
N VAL A 416 -21.33 11.00 26.64
CA VAL A 416 -20.80 12.36 26.62
C VAL A 416 -19.56 12.38 27.51
N MET A 417 -18.53 13.12 27.11
CA MET A 417 -17.34 13.31 27.95
C MET A 417 -17.74 14.03 29.25
N PRO A 418 -17.41 13.49 30.44
CA PRO A 418 -17.66 14.19 31.71
C PRO A 418 -16.90 15.52 31.76
N ASP A 419 -17.58 16.61 32.18
CA ASP A 419 -16.98 17.96 32.22
C ASP A 419 -15.87 18.06 33.29
N GLN A 420 -16.01 17.35 34.41
CA GLN A 420 -15.08 17.33 35.55
C GLN A 420 -15.17 15.98 36.28
N PRO A 421 -14.12 15.55 37.01
CA PRO A 421 -14.24 14.39 37.88
C PRO A 421 -15.22 14.71 39.01
N PRO A 422 -16.03 13.75 39.47
CA PRO A 422 -16.89 13.96 40.63
C PRO A 422 -16.04 14.31 41.85
N GLU A 423 -16.41 15.39 42.56
CA GLU A 423 -15.77 15.83 43.81
C GLU A 423 -15.79 14.77 44.92
#